data_AF-A0A0F9PW79-F1
#
_entry.id   AF-A0A0F9PW79-F1
#
_cell.length_a   1.000
_cell.length_b   1.000
_cell.length_c   1.000
_cell.angle_alpha   90.00
_cell.angle_beta   90.00
_cell.angle_gamma   90.00
#
_symmetry.space_group_name_H-M   'P 1'
#
loop_
_entity.id
_entity.type
_entity.pdbx_description
1 polymer ?
#
loop_
_entity_poly.entity_id
_entity_poly.type
_entity_poly.pdbx_seq_one_letter_code
_entity_poly.pdbx_strand_id
1 'polypeptide(L)'
;MMAEIFTCPKHNTELEIGAKVECSACVSEIEVPLPATTVERLQELRRWIESPLTVGFERIHKRTEALMDRPVWTHEFAWPDQLYAELAEGNPASINEIIEKLPPEKTIILQVEKEEE
;
A
#
# COMPACT_ATOMS: atom_id res chain seq x y z
N MET A 1 1.92 24.32 27.27
CA MET A 1 0.93 23.86 26.30
C MET A 1 0.74 22.38 26.57
N MET A 2 -0.49 21.92 26.81
CA MET A 2 -0.74 20.48 26.95
C MET A 2 -0.59 19.87 25.57
N ALA A 3 0.17 18.78 25.44
CA ALA A 3 0.22 18.04 24.18
C ALA A 3 -1.19 17.51 23.90
N GLU A 4 -1.73 17.80 22.72
CA GLU A 4 -2.97 17.18 22.31
C GLU A 4 -2.68 15.69 22.03
N ILE A 5 -3.55 14.81 22.51
CA ILE A 5 -3.39 13.35 22.39
C ILE A 5 -4.34 12.84 21.31
N PHE A 6 -3.81 12.04 20.39
CA PHE A 6 -4.57 11.18 19.49
C PHE A 6 -4.58 9.75 20.03
N THR A 7 -5.76 9.15 20.11
CA THR A 7 -5.89 7.75 20.50
C THR A 7 -6.09 6.89 19.27
N CYS A 8 -5.22 5.90 19.05
CA CYS A 8 -5.39 4.91 17.99
C CYS A 8 -6.76 4.23 18.14
N PRO A 9 -7.65 4.28 17.13
CA PRO A 9 -9.00 3.75 17.24
C PRO A 9 -9.05 2.22 17.32
N LYS A 10 -7.94 1.53 17.00
CA LYS A 10 -7.85 0.08 16.95
C LYS A 10 -7.30 -0.56 18.23
N HIS A 11 -6.24 0.02 18.79
CA HIS A 11 -5.54 -0.53 19.96
C HIS A 11 -5.60 0.35 21.20
N ASN A 12 -6.35 1.46 21.14
CA ASN A 12 -6.52 2.42 22.24
C ASN A 12 -5.17 2.95 22.79
N THR A 13 -4.16 3.05 21.91
CA THR A 13 -2.84 3.59 22.24
C THR A 13 -2.85 5.10 22.12
N GLU A 14 -2.43 5.80 23.16
CA GLU A 14 -2.26 7.25 23.14
C GLU A 14 -0.97 7.63 22.42
N LEU A 15 -1.08 8.56 21.47
CA LEU A 15 0.00 9.13 20.68
C LEU A 15 -0.13 10.66 20.76
N GLU A 16 0.97 11.39 20.76
CA GLU A 16 0.91 12.85 20.69
C GLU A 16 0.48 13.29 19.28
N ILE A 17 -0.40 14.29 19.17
CA ILE A 17 -0.76 14.87 17.87
C ILE A 17 0.48 15.50 17.25
N GLY A 18 0.75 15.15 15.98
CA GLY A 18 1.96 15.56 15.28
C GLY A 18 3.19 14.70 15.60
N ALA A 19 3.06 13.67 16.44
CA ALA A 19 4.10 12.66 16.58
C ALA A 19 4.37 11.99 15.23
N LYS A 20 5.64 11.77 14.92
CA LYS A 20 6.07 10.94 13.79
C LYS A 20 6.09 9.45 14.14
N VAL A 21 5.48 9.09 15.27
CA VAL A 21 5.48 7.75 15.84
C VAL A 21 4.10 7.15 15.65
N GLU A 22 4.06 6.01 14.98
CA GLU A 22 2.83 5.27 14.68
C GLU A 22 2.45 4.36 15.85
N CYS A 23 1.21 3.87 15.88
CA CYS A 23 0.81 2.83 16.83
C CYS A 23 1.62 1.55 16.54
N SER A 24 2.46 1.13 17.48
CA SER A 24 3.35 -0.04 17.31
C SER A 24 2.57 -1.32 17.02
N ALA A 25 1.40 -1.50 17.64
CA ALA A 25 0.54 -2.64 17.38
C ALA A 25 0.00 -2.66 15.94
N CYS A 26 -0.42 -1.50 15.39
CA CYS A 26 -0.82 -1.40 13.99
C CYS A 26 0.36 -1.67 13.04
N VAL A 27 1.57 -1.21 13.39
CA VAL A 27 2.78 -1.48 12.60
C VAL A 27 3.09 -2.98 12.57
N SER A 28 3.01 -3.66 13.71
CA SER A 28 3.23 -5.11 13.76
C SER A 28 2.19 -5.91 12.96
N GLU A 29 0.95 -5.43 12.85
CA GLU A 29 -0.09 -6.09 12.07
C GLU A 29 0.09 -5.97 10.54
N ILE A 30 0.81 -4.95 10.07
CA ILE A 30 1.08 -4.77 8.63
C ILE A 30 2.40 -5.44 8.21
N GLU A 31 3.35 -5.58 9.13
CA GLU A 31 4.65 -6.24 8.93
C GLU A 31 4.59 -7.77 9.08
N VAL A 32 3.44 -8.37 8.82
CA VAL A 32 3.28 -9.84 8.78
C VAL A 32 3.63 -10.38 7.39
N PRO A 33 3.94 -11.68 7.25
CA PRO A 33 4.10 -12.32 5.93
C PRO A 33 2.89 -12.09 5.01
N LEU A 34 3.12 -12.12 3.70
CA LEU A 34 2.03 -12.00 2.72
C LEU A 34 1.12 -13.23 2.80
N PRO A 35 -0.21 -13.05 2.66
CA PRO A 35 -1.11 -14.19 2.55
C PRO A 35 -0.82 -15.04 1.31
N ALA A 36 -1.02 -16.35 1.44
CA ALA A 36 -0.68 -17.32 0.40
C ALA A 36 -1.72 -17.36 -0.71
N THR A 37 -2.99 -17.06 -0.40
CA THR A 37 -4.09 -17.17 -1.36
C THR A 37 -4.59 -15.79 -1.81
N THR A 38 -5.08 -15.72 -3.05
CA THR A 38 -5.72 -14.52 -3.59
C THR A 38 -6.87 -14.02 -2.73
N VAL A 39 -7.67 -14.93 -2.16
CA VAL A 39 -8.81 -14.59 -1.30
C VAL A 39 -8.35 -13.87 -0.03
N GLU A 40 -7.32 -14.39 0.64
CA GLU A 40 -6.77 -13.75 1.84
C GLU A 40 -6.10 -12.41 1.51
N ARG A 41 -5.39 -12.33 0.38
CA ARG A 41 -4.80 -11.07 -0.10
C ARG A 41 -5.87 -10.01 -0.34
N LEU A 42 -6.98 -10.39 -0.97
CA LEU A 42 -8.11 -9.49 -1.23
C LEU A 42 -8.77 -9.01 0.07
N GLN A 43 -8.97 -9.91 1.04
CA GLN A 43 -9.49 -9.56 2.36
C GLN A 43 -8.57 -8.57 3.08
N GLU A 44 -7.26 -8.80 3.02
CA GLU A 44 -6.28 -7.91 3.62
C GLU A 44 -6.25 -6.54 2.92
N LEU A 45 -6.29 -6.51 1.59
CA LEU A 45 -6.31 -5.28 0.81
C LEU A 45 -7.54 -4.42 1.14
N ARG A 46 -8.73 -5.04 1.22
CA ARG A 46 -9.96 -4.36 1.67
C ARG A 46 -9.81 -3.81 3.07
N ARG A 47 -9.29 -4.61 4.01
CA ARG A 47 -9.06 -4.18 5.40
C ARG A 47 -8.21 -2.92 5.45
N TRP A 48 -7.13 -2.84 4.69
CA TRP A 48 -6.23 -1.67 4.75
C TRP A 48 -6.78 -0.43 4.06
N ILE A 49 -7.52 -0.59 2.96
CA ILE A 49 -8.08 0.53 2.20
C ILE A 49 -9.36 1.09 2.84
N GLU A 50 -10.23 0.21 3.36
CA GLU A 50 -11.55 0.59 3.89
C GLU A 50 -11.50 1.00 5.39
N SER A 51 -10.39 0.72 6.09
CA SER A 51 -10.22 1.11 7.49
C SER A 51 -9.65 2.52 7.64
N PRO A 52 -9.89 3.20 8.79
CA PRO A 52 -9.16 4.42 9.13
C PRO A 52 -7.65 4.23 9.03
N LEU A 53 -6.95 5.28 8.59
CA LEU A 53 -5.50 5.29 8.47
C LEU A 53 -4.84 5.23 9.86
N THR A 54 -4.50 4.03 10.33
CA THR A 54 -3.88 3.81 11.65
C THR A 54 -2.35 3.69 11.61
N VAL A 55 -1.78 3.59 10.41
CA VAL A 55 -0.34 3.64 10.12
C VAL A 55 -0.10 4.62 8.99
N GLY A 56 1.12 5.08 8.81
CA GLY A 56 1.49 5.97 7.72
C GLY A 56 1.17 5.38 6.35
N PHE A 57 0.73 6.25 5.44
CA PHE A 57 0.35 5.87 4.08
C PHE A 57 1.45 5.09 3.35
N GLU A 58 2.73 5.43 3.56
CA GLU A 58 3.86 4.73 2.95
C GLU A 58 3.84 3.22 3.24
N ARG A 59 3.48 2.81 4.47
CA ARG A 59 3.39 1.39 4.84
C ARG A 59 2.22 0.71 4.17
N ILE A 60 1.07 1.37 4.11
CA ILE A 60 -0.12 0.85 3.42
C ILE A 60 0.16 0.71 1.93
N HIS A 61 0.79 1.71 1.33
CA HIS A 61 1.15 1.72 -0.08
C HIS A 61 2.11 0.57 -0.41
N LYS A 62 3.22 0.44 0.32
CA LYS A 62 4.16 -0.68 0.17
C LYS A 62 3.49 -2.04 0.38
N ARG A 63 2.61 -2.15 1.38
CA ARG A 63 1.86 -3.40 1.61
C ARG A 63 0.92 -3.71 0.45
N THR A 64 0.28 -2.70 -0.11
CA THR A 64 -0.63 -2.83 -1.25
C THR A 64 0.13 -3.30 -2.49
N GLU A 65 1.30 -2.72 -2.78
CA GLU A 65 2.18 -3.18 -3.86
C GLU A 65 2.57 -4.65 -3.69
N ALA A 66 2.91 -5.05 -2.46
CA ALA A 66 3.27 -6.44 -2.15
C ALA A 66 2.08 -7.41 -2.26
N LEU A 67 0.86 -6.98 -1.94
CA LEU A 67 -0.36 -7.79 -2.11
C LEU A 67 -0.72 -7.96 -3.60
N MET A 68 -0.54 -6.89 -4.39
CA MET A 68 -0.81 -6.84 -5.83
C MET A 68 0.32 -7.46 -6.68
N ASP A 69 1.51 -7.63 -6.11
CA ASP A 69 2.74 -8.08 -6.79
C ASP A 69 3.14 -7.18 -7.97
N ARG A 70 2.88 -5.88 -7.85
CA ARG A 70 3.26 -4.86 -8.83
C ARG A 70 3.33 -3.47 -8.19
N PRO A 71 3.97 -2.49 -8.84
CA PRO A 71 3.80 -1.09 -8.45
C PRO A 71 2.33 -0.69 -8.50
N VAL A 72 1.88 0.06 -7.50
CA VAL A 72 0.53 0.61 -7.41
C VAL A 72 0.64 2.12 -7.33
N TRP A 73 -0.02 2.86 -8.20
CA TRP A 73 0.06 4.31 -8.16
C TRP A 73 -0.96 4.87 -7.18
N THR A 74 -0.62 6.00 -6.55
CA THR A 74 -1.46 6.61 -5.50
C THR A 74 -2.87 6.96 -5.95
N HIS A 75 -3.09 7.22 -7.25
CA HIS A 75 -4.43 7.49 -7.80
C HIS A 75 -5.30 6.24 -7.92
N GLU A 76 -4.74 5.04 -7.92
CA GLU A 76 -5.52 3.79 -7.94
C GLU A 76 -6.32 3.59 -6.66
N PHE A 77 -5.85 4.13 -5.53
CA PHE A 77 -6.58 4.13 -4.26
C PHE A 77 -7.89 4.94 -4.31
N ALA A 78 -8.08 5.80 -5.31
CA ALA A 78 -9.35 6.51 -5.52
C ALA A 78 -10.44 5.61 -6.13
N TRP A 79 -10.05 4.49 -6.74
CA TRP A 79 -10.96 3.50 -7.32
C TRP A 79 -10.59 2.09 -6.86
N PRO A 80 -10.70 1.81 -5.55
CA PRO A 80 -10.19 0.57 -4.99
C PRO A 80 -10.91 -0.68 -5.51
N ASP A 81 -12.15 -0.54 -5.99
CA ASP A 81 -12.87 -1.62 -6.67
C ASP A 81 -12.13 -2.17 -7.90
N GLN A 82 -11.36 -1.34 -8.61
CA GLN A 82 -10.56 -1.79 -9.74
C GLN A 82 -9.38 -2.65 -9.28
N LEU A 83 -8.70 -2.26 -8.19
CA LEU A 83 -7.64 -3.07 -7.57
C LEU A 83 -8.19 -4.41 -7.07
N TYR A 84 -9.38 -4.40 -6.47
CA TYR A 84 -10.04 -5.62 -6.01
C TYR A 84 -10.36 -6.57 -7.15
N ALA A 85 -10.91 -6.04 -8.25
CA ALA A 85 -11.23 -6.83 -9.44
C ALA A 85 -9.96 -7.43 -10.06
N GLU A 86 -8.92 -6.61 -10.24
CA GLU A 86 -7.65 -7.05 -10.80
C GLU A 86 -7.00 -8.17 -9.98
N LEU A 87 -6.95 -8.02 -8.65
CA LEU A 87 -6.40 -9.05 -7.78
C LEU A 87 -7.24 -10.33 -7.83
N ALA A 88 -8.56 -10.21 -7.88
CA ALA A 88 -9.47 -11.34 -7.94
C ALA A 88 -9.41 -12.10 -9.29
N GLU A 89 -9.22 -11.40 -10.39
CA GLU A 89 -9.06 -11.97 -11.73
C GLU A 89 -7.71 -12.67 -11.91
N GLY A 90 -6.74 -12.38 -11.03
CA GLY A 90 -5.40 -12.96 -11.09
C GLY A 90 -4.59 -12.50 -12.28
N ASN A 91 -4.95 -11.34 -12.86
CA ASN A 91 -4.27 -10.74 -14.01
C ASN A 91 -3.79 -9.33 -13.67
N PRO A 92 -2.83 -9.18 -12.73
CA PRO A 92 -2.28 -7.88 -12.40
C PRO A 92 -1.59 -7.26 -13.61
N ALA A 93 -1.77 -5.95 -13.80
CA ALA A 93 -1.18 -5.22 -14.91
C ALA A 93 0.35 -5.32 -14.87
N SER A 94 0.94 -5.87 -15.93
CA SER A 94 2.37 -5.97 -16.12
C SER A 94 2.99 -4.63 -16.54
N ILE A 95 4.29 -4.47 -16.30
CA ILE A 95 5.04 -3.28 -16.74
C ILE A 95 4.91 -3.02 -18.25
N ASN A 96 4.83 -4.08 -19.06
CA ASN A 96 4.68 -3.97 -20.51
C ASN A 96 3.31 -3.38 -20.89
N GLU A 97 2.22 -3.84 -20.27
CA GLU A 97 0.88 -3.29 -20.51
C GLU A 97 0.78 -1.81 -20.12
N ILE A 98 1.57 -1.38 -19.14
CA ILE A 98 1.65 0.03 -18.74
C ILE A 98 2.43 0.83 -19.78
N ILE A 99 3.56 0.31 -20.25
CA ILE A 99 4.38 0.95 -21.29
C ILE A 99 3.58 1.12 -22.60
N GLU A 100 2.78 0.11 -22.98
CA GLU A 100 1.94 0.16 -24.18
C GLU A 100 0.86 1.26 -24.13
N LYS A 101 0.47 1.72 -22.93
CA LYS A 101 -0.48 2.83 -22.76
C LYS A 101 0.18 4.21 -22.89
N LEU A 102 1.51 4.28 -22.91
CA LEU A 102 2.23 5.54 -23.06
C LEU A 102 2.26 5.96 -24.54
N PRO A 103 2.06 7.25 -24.86
CA PRO A 103 2.24 7.74 -26.22
C PRO A 103 3.66 7.45 -26.73
N PRO A 104 3.85 7.01 -27.98
CA PRO A 104 5.14 6.55 -28.49
C PRO A 104 6.22 7.64 -28.53
N GLU A 105 5.82 8.91 -28.50
CA GLU A 105 6.73 10.06 -28.45
C GLU A 105 7.28 10.37 -27.04
N LYS A 106 6.80 9.68 -26.01
CA LYS A 106 7.27 9.90 -24.63
C LYS A 106 8.57 9.14 -24.38
N THR A 107 9.60 9.86 -23.93
CA THR A 107 10.85 9.26 -23.47
C THR A 107 10.64 8.52 -22.15
N ILE A 108 10.96 7.23 -22.13
CA ILE A 108 11.01 6.40 -20.92
C ILE A 108 12.44 6.43 -20.37
N ILE A 109 12.59 6.73 -19.07
CA ILE A 109 13.87 6.69 -18.38
C ILE A 109 13.87 5.47 -17.47
N LEU A 110 14.82 4.55 -17.69
CA LEU A 110 15.06 3.40 -16.83
C LEU A 110 16.24 3.73 -15.90
N GLN A 111 15.98 3.72 -14.60
CA GLN A 111 17.04 3.79 -13.60
C GLN A 111 17.47 2.37 -13.25
N VAL A 112 18.69 2.00 -13.64
CA VAL A 112 19.31 0.73 -13.25
C VAL A 112 20.23 0.98 -12.06
N GLU A 113 20.07 0.18 -11.00
CA GLU A 113 21.03 0.17 -9.89
C GLU A 113 22.34 -0.45 -10.38
N LYS A 114 23.47 0.18 -10.03
CA LYS A 114 24.78 -0.45 -10.28
C LYS A 114 24.95 -1.57 -9.26
N GLU A 115 25.15 -2.79 -9.72
CA GLU A 115 25.71 -3.85 -8.88
C GLU A 115 27.11 -3.40 -8.45
N GLU A 116 27.33 -3.26 -7.13
CA GLU A 116 28.67 -3.07 -6.58
C GLU A 116 29.41 -4.42 -6.67
N GLU A 117 30.41 -4.48 -7.56
CA GLU A 117 31.35 -5.61 -7.71
C GLU A 117 32.26 -5.81 -6.49
#